data_AF-A0A8D4VLK9-F1
#
_entry.id   AF-A0A8D4VLK9-F1
#
_cell.length_a   1.000
_cell.length_b   1.000
_cell.length_c   1.000
_cell.angle_alpha   90.00
_cell.angle_beta   90.00
_cell.angle_gamma   90.00
#
_symmetry.space_group_name_H-M   'P 1'
#
loop_
_entity.id
_entity.type
_entity.pdbx_description
1 polymer ?
#
loop_
_entity_poly.entity_id
_entity_poly.type
_entity_poly.pdbx_seq_one_letter_code
_entity_poly.pdbx_strand_id
1 'polypeptide(L)'
;MSETLFDQLGGAAAVNAAVDIFYQKVLADGSLSPFFEGVSMQDQRDKQKAFLTVAFGGPYDYVGNDLTSSHARAVKRGLSDRHVNAVLGHLMKTLQELKVSGYLVVEIMKIAESTRNAVLGR
;
A
#
# COMPACT_ATOMS: atom_id res chain seq x y z
N MET A 1 -27.06 2.39 4.96
CA MET A 1 -25.76 2.48 4.25
C MET A 1 -24.75 1.79 5.14
N SER A 2 -24.10 0.73 4.65
CA SER A 2 -23.01 0.08 5.38
C SER A 2 -21.78 1.00 5.36
N GLU A 3 -21.11 1.15 6.51
CA GLU A 3 -19.84 1.89 6.60
C GLU A 3 -18.79 1.27 5.68
N THR A 4 -18.00 2.11 5.01
CA THR A 4 -16.90 1.66 4.14
C THR A 4 -15.73 1.12 4.97
N LEU A 5 -14.79 0.36 4.38
CA LEU A 5 -13.58 -0.04 5.12
C LEU A 5 -12.80 1.19 5.62
N PHE A 6 -12.81 2.28 4.85
CA PHE A 6 -12.24 3.57 5.22
C PHE A 6 -12.88 4.15 6.49
N ASP A 7 -14.21 4.15 6.58
CA ASP A 7 -14.92 4.64 7.77
C ASP A 7 -14.63 3.74 8.98
N GLN A 8 -14.67 2.41 8.80
CA GLN A 8 -14.39 1.42 9.84
C GLN A 8 -12.93 1.46 10.34
N LEU A 9 -12.00 1.95 9.52
CA LEU A 9 -10.61 2.17 9.91
C LEU A 9 -10.41 3.43 10.77
N GLY A 10 -11.39 4.35 10.83
CA GLY A 10 -11.25 5.65 11.48
C GLY A 10 -10.98 6.81 10.50
N GLY A 11 -11.30 6.61 9.22
CA GLY A 11 -11.25 7.65 8.19
C GLY A 11 -9.85 8.15 7.84
N ALA A 12 -9.78 9.39 7.34
CA ALA A 12 -8.56 9.94 6.73
C ALA A 12 -7.36 9.97 7.70
N ALA A 13 -7.60 10.29 8.97
CA ALA A 13 -6.53 10.35 9.97
C ALA A 13 -5.86 9.00 10.19
N ALA A 14 -6.66 7.93 10.28
CA ALA A 14 -6.15 6.57 10.44
C ALA A 14 -5.41 6.08 9.20
N VAL A 15 -5.93 6.36 8.00
CA VAL A 15 -5.24 6.03 6.74
C VAL A 15 -3.91 6.76 6.62
N ASN A 16 -3.85 8.05 6.99
CA ASN A 16 -2.61 8.81 6.96
C ASN A 16 -1.56 8.23 7.91
N ALA A 17 -1.94 7.91 9.14
CA ALA A 17 -1.05 7.26 10.11
C ALA A 17 -0.56 5.88 9.62
N ALA A 18 -1.46 5.09 9.01
CA ALA A 18 -1.13 3.80 8.43
C ALA A 18 -0.10 3.93 7.30
N VAL A 19 -0.28 4.86 6.37
CA VAL A 19 0.71 5.09 5.30
C VAL A 19 2.05 5.52 5.88
N ASP A 20 2.03 6.36 6.92
CA ASP A 20 3.27 6.89 7.45
C ASP A 20 4.13 5.83 8.13
N ILE A 21 3.51 4.99 8.95
CA ILE A 21 4.14 3.83 9.61
C ILE A 21 4.57 2.80 8.56
N PHE A 22 3.71 2.51 7.58
CA PHE A 22 3.99 1.55 6.51
C PHE A 22 5.27 1.90 5.76
N TYR A 23 5.46 3.15 5.35
CA TYR A 23 6.68 3.54 4.64
C TYR A 23 7.91 3.61 5.52
N GLN A 24 7.78 3.86 6.82
CA GLN A 24 8.93 3.70 7.72
C GLN A 24 9.43 2.26 7.70
N LYS A 25 8.52 1.27 7.71
CA LYS A 25 8.89 -0.15 7.65
C LYS A 25 9.47 -0.55 6.28
N VAL A 26 8.84 -0.11 5.18
CA VAL A 26 9.31 -0.39 3.81
C VAL A 26 10.70 0.20 3.56
N LEU A 27 10.96 1.43 4.02
CA LEU A 27 12.26 2.08 3.84
C LEU A 27 13.34 1.53 4.78
N ALA A 28 12.96 0.95 5.92
CA ALA A 28 13.89 0.24 6.81
C ALA A 28 14.24 -1.17 6.30
N ASP A 29 13.49 -1.71 5.33
CA ASP A 29 13.75 -3.02 4.75
C ASP A 29 14.85 -2.93 3.68
N GLY A 30 16.00 -3.55 3.95
CA GLY A 30 17.14 -3.57 3.03
C GLY A 30 16.87 -4.25 1.68
N SER A 31 15.82 -5.08 1.58
CA SER A 31 15.41 -5.70 0.32
C SER A 31 14.50 -4.80 -0.53
N LEU A 32 13.87 -3.79 0.08
CA LEU A 32 12.91 -2.90 -0.58
C LEU A 32 13.47 -1.49 -0.82
N SER A 33 14.22 -0.96 0.15
CA SER A 33 14.78 0.39 0.09
C SER A 33 15.53 0.74 -1.21
N PRO A 34 16.29 -0.16 -1.87
CA PRO A 34 16.95 0.18 -3.13
C PRO A 34 15.98 0.55 -4.26
N PHE A 35 14.73 0.06 -4.23
CA PHE A 35 13.73 0.41 -5.24
C PHE A 35 13.25 1.87 -5.12
N PHE A 36 13.44 2.49 -3.96
CA PHE A 36 13.02 3.86 -3.66
C PHE A 36 14.15 4.89 -3.80
N GLU A 37 15.36 4.47 -4.19
CA GLU A 37 16.46 5.40 -4.50
C GLU A 37 16.07 6.38 -5.61
N GLY A 38 16.18 7.68 -5.33
CA GLY A 38 15.80 8.74 -6.25
C GLY A 38 14.29 8.95 -6.40
N VAL A 39 13.46 8.32 -5.55
CA VAL A 39 12.01 8.56 -5.48
C VAL A 39 11.73 9.64 -4.43
N SER A 40 10.90 10.62 -4.77
CA SER A 40 10.36 11.57 -3.79
C SER A 40 9.44 10.81 -2.83
N MET A 41 9.89 10.61 -1.59
CA MET A 41 9.07 9.90 -0.59
C MET A 41 7.88 10.72 -0.11
N GLN A 42 7.90 12.04 -0.29
CA GLN A 42 6.73 12.88 -0.05
C GLN A 42 5.63 12.52 -1.06
N ASP A 43 5.94 12.63 -2.35
CA ASP A 43 5.01 12.30 -3.44
C ASP A 43 4.54 10.84 -3.35
N GLN A 44 5.43 9.93 -2.95
CA GLN A 44 5.11 8.53 -2.79
C GLN A 44 4.11 8.31 -1.66
N ARG A 45 4.28 8.96 -0.51
CA ARG A 45 3.30 8.90 0.60
C ARG A 45 1.96 9.47 0.17
N ASP A 46 1.93 10.58 -0.55
CA ASP A 46 0.69 11.22 -0.99
C ASP A 46 -0.07 10.36 -2.01
N LYS A 47 0.63 9.76 -2.99
CA LYS A 47 0.05 8.78 -3.92
C LYS A 47 -0.48 7.55 -3.20
N GLN A 48 0.24 7.03 -2.20
CA GLN A 48 -0.18 5.84 -1.48
C GLN A 48 -1.37 6.12 -0.55
N LYS A 49 -1.45 7.32 0.05
CA LYS A 49 -2.64 7.77 0.80
C LYS A 49 -3.86 7.74 -0.10
N ALA A 50 -3.77 8.34 -1.29
CA ALA A 50 -4.84 8.30 -2.28
C ALA A 50 -5.21 6.86 -2.67
N PHE A 51 -4.21 6.02 -2.97
CA PHE A 51 -4.43 4.60 -3.30
C PHE A 51 -5.14 3.84 -2.17
N LEU A 52 -4.69 3.96 -0.92
CA LEU A 52 -5.31 3.25 0.20
C LEU A 52 -6.70 3.78 0.52
N THR A 53 -6.94 5.09 0.39
CA THR A 53 -8.29 5.63 0.54
C THR A 53 -9.25 5.00 -0.46
N VAL A 54 -8.85 4.85 -1.72
CA VAL A 54 -9.67 4.23 -2.76
C VAL A 54 -9.81 2.72 -2.54
N ALA A 55 -8.70 2.04 -2.25
CA ALA A 55 -8.67 0.61 -1.99
C ALA A 55 -9.54 0.22 -0.79
N PHE A 56 -9.73 1.13 0.18
CA PHE A 56 -10.58 0.92 1.35
C PHE A 56 -12.01 1.48 1.15
N GLY A 57 -12.41 1.80 -0.08
CA GLY A 57 -13.77 2.25 -0.40
C GLY A 57 -14.10 3.65 0.09
N GLY A 58 -13.09 4.49 0.36
CA GLY A 58 -13.27 5.90 0.65
C GLY A 58 -13.77 6.69 -0.58
N PRO A 59 -14.16 7.96 -0.40
CA PRO A 59 -14.94 8.73 -1.40
C PRO A 59 -14.14 9.22 -2.62
N TYR A 60 -12.98 8.64 -2.88
CA TYR A 60 -12.09 9.06 -3.96
C TYR A 60 -11.95 7.96 -5.00
N ASP A 61 -11.84 8.36 -6.27
CA ASP A 61 -11.37 7.49 -7.36
C ASP A 61 -9.84 7.54 -7.42
N TYR A 62 -9.18 6.40 -7.62
CA TYR A 62 -7.73 6.37 -7.77
C TYR A 62 -7.38 6.88 -9.15
N VAL A 63 -6.94 8.14 -9.23
CA VAL A 63 -6.47 8.80 -10.47
C VAL A 63 -4.94 8.70 -10.61
N GLY A 64 -4.33 7.64 -10.05
CA GLY A 64 -2.90 7.40 -10.22
C GLY A 64 -2.60 6.69 -11.54
N ASN A 65 -1.34 6.76 -11.97
CA ASN A 65 -0.87 5.98 -13.11
C ASN A 65 -1.20 4.50 -12.91
N ASP A 66 -1.51 3.81 -14.02
CA ASP A 66 -1.68 2.37 -14.06
C ASP A 66 -0.55 1.67 -13.27
N LEU A 67 -0.92 0.75 -12.38
CA LEU A 67 0.02 0.07 -11.47
C LEU A 67 1.16 -0.61 -12.26
N THR A 68 0.87 -1.11 -13.46
CA THR A 68 1.87 -1.71 -14.34
C THR A 68 2.89 -0.70 -14.80
N SER A 69 2.45 0.42 -15.36
CA SER A 69 3.35 1.48 -15.82
C SER A 69 4.20 2.07 -14.69
N SER A 70 3.61 2.23 -13.50
CA SER A 70 4.27 2.79 -12.32
C SER A 70 5.40 1.91 -11.78
N HIS A 71 5.24 0.58 -11.90
CA HIS A 71 6.22 -0.39 -11.37
C HIS A 71 7.16 -0.96 -12.43
N ALA A 72 6.94 -0.67 -13.73
CA ALA A 72 7.75 -1.20 -14.82
C ALA A 72 9.27 -0.99 -14.65
N ARG A 73 9.70 0.18 -14.14
CA ARG A 73 11.12 0.44 -13.85
C ARG A 73 11.64 -0.46 -12.72
N ALA A 74 10.86 -0.69 -11.68
CA ALA A 74 11.23 -1.55 -10.57
C ALA A 74 11.31 -3.02 -11.03
N VAL A 75 10.37 -3.48 -11.85
CA VAL A 75 10.41 -4.82 -12.48
C VAL A 75 11.68 -5.01 -13.30
N LYS A 76 12.06 -4.04 -14.14
CA LYS A 76 13.35 -4.06 -14.87
C LYS A 76 14.58 -4.13 -13.96
N ARG A 77 14.47 -3.69 -12.70
CA ARG A 77 15.52 -3.75 -11.68
C ARG A 77 15.45 -5.00 -10.80
N GLY A 78 14.55 -5.93 -11.09
CA GLY A 78 14.41 -7.20 -10.35
C GLY A 78 13.32 -7.22 -9.29
N LEU A 79 12.34 -6.31 -9.32
CA LEU A 79 11.12 -6.46 -8.52
C LEU A 79 10.47 -7.81 -8.84
N SER A 80 9.98 -8.51 -7.82
CA SER A 80 9.50 -9.89 -7.92
C SER A 80 8.56 -10.23 -6.78
N ASP A 81 7.96 -11.42 -6.81
CA ASP A 81 7.02 -11.89 -5.80
C ASP A 81 7.57 -11.79 -4.36
N ARG A 82 8.88 -11.98 -4.16
CA ARG A 82 9.51 -11.84 -2.83
C ARG A 82 9.36 -10.42 -2.26
N HIS A 83 9.50 -9.41 -3.12
CA HIS A 83 9.41 -8.01 -2.74
C HIS A 83 7.96 -7.61 -2.48
N VAL A 84 7.03 -8.10 -3.31
CA VAL A 84 5.59 -7.90 -3.08
C VAL A 84 5.18 -8.54 -1.74
N ASN A 85 5.65 -9.75 -1.44
CA ASN A 85 5.39 -10.40 -0.16
C ASN A 85 5.93 -9.58 1.02
N ALA A 86 7.13 -9.01 0.90
CA ALA A 86 7.70 -8.14 1.93
C ALA A 86 6.85 -6.89 2.16
N VAL A 87 6.44 -6.21 1.07
CA VAL A 87 5.54 -5.05 1.13
C VAL A 87 4.22 -5.39 1.81
N LEU A 88 3.59 -6.49 1.42
CA LEU A 88 2.34 -6.97 2.03
C LEU A 88 2.51 -7.34 3.50
N GLY A 89 3.63 -7.95 3.86
CA GLY A 89 3.97 -8.22 5.26
C GLY A 89 4.09 -6.95 6.10
N HIS A 90 4.70 -5.88 5.56
CA HIS A 90 4.79 -4.59 6.24
C HIS A 90 3.42 -3.90 6.37
N LEU A 91 2.57 -4.01 5.35
CA LEU A 91 1.19 -3.51 5.42
C LEU A 91 0.42 -4.22 6.54
N MET A 92 0.44 -5.56 6.57
CA MET A 92 -0.25 -6.35 7.60
C MET A 92 0.22 -5.98 9.01
N LYS A 93 1.54 -5.89 9.22
CA LYS A 93 2.12 -5.48 10.52
C LYS A 93 1.68 -4.08 10.93
N THR A 94 1.60 -3.16 9.97
CA THR A 94 1.15 -1.78 10.23
C THR A 94 -0.30 -1.73 10.68
N LEU A 95 -1.18 -2.49 10.01
CA LEU A 95 -2.59 -2.56 10.39
C LEU A 95 -2.77 -3.20 11.77
N GLN A 96 -1.99 -4.24 12.08
CA GLN A 96 -1.99 -4.87 13.40
C GLN A 96 -1.49 -3.93 14.51
N GLU A 97 -0.44 -3.15 14.24
CA GLU A 97 0.10 -2.14 15.17
C GLU A 97 -0.93 -1.04 15.46
N LEU A 98 -1.70 -0.65 14.45
CA LEU A 98 -2.84 0.28 14.58
C LEU A 98 -4.08 -0.36 15.20
N LYS A 99 -4.01 -1.64 15.62
CA LYS A 99 -5.12 -2.39 16.22
C LYS A 99 -6.37 -2.45 15.34
N VAL A 100 -6.17 -2.44 14.02
CA VAL A 100 -7.24 -2.67 13.05
C VAL A 100 -7.84 -4.06 13.28
N SER A 101 -9.17 -4.16 13.27
CA SER A 101 -9.87 -5.42 13.51
C SER A 101 -9.41 -6.52 12.55
N GLY A 102 -9.29 -7.76 13.05
CA GLY A 102 -8.77 -8.87 12.25
C GLY A 102 -9.53 -9.12 10.95
N TYR A 103 -10.86 -8.96 10.95
CA TYR A 103 -11.65 -9.10 9.72
C TYR A 103 -11.32 -8.01 8.69
N LEU A 104 -11.08 -6.77 9.13
CA LEU A 104 -10.67 -5.66 8.27
C LEU A 104 -9.29 -5.90 7.69
N VAL A 105 -8.34 -6.37 8.50
CA VAL A 105 -7.00 -6.74 8.02
C VAL A 105 -7.11 -7.76 6.90
N VAL A 106 -7.93 -8.80 7.06
CA VAL A 106 -8.12 -9.82 6.01
C VAL A 106 -8.64 -9.21 4.71
N GLU A 107 -9.69 -8.37 4.77
CA GLU A 107 -10.25 -7.75 3.56
C GLU A 107 -9.25 -6.80 2.87
N ILE A 108 -8.55 -5.98 3.64
CA ILE A 108 -7.50 -5.09 3.14
C ILE A 108 -6.39 -5.88 2.44
N MET A 109 -5.93 -6.96 3.06
CA MET A 109 -4.86 -7.79 2.51
C MET A 109 -5.29 -8.52 1.23
N LYS A 110 -6.56 -8.94 1.11
CA LYS A 110 -7.09 -9.50 -0.14
C LYS A 110 -7.06 -8.48 -1.28
N ILE A 111 -7.49 -7.25 -1.01
CA ILE A 111 -7.48 -6.17 -2.00
C ILE A 111 -6.03 -5.86 -2.42
N ALA A 112 -5.12 -5.72 -1.46
CA ALA A 112 -3.71 -5.46 -1.75
C ALA A 112 -3.08 -6.60 -2.58
N GLU A 113 -3.34 -7.86 -2.22
CA GLU A 113 -2.86 -9.04 -2.96
C GLU A 113 -3.39 -9.07 -4.40
N SER A 114 -4.64 -8.66 -4.64
CA SER A 114 -5.23 -8.63 -5.98
C SER A 114 -4.45 -7.75 -6.98
N THR A 115 -3.66 -6.79 -6.48
CA THR A 115 -2.87 -5.87 -7.31
C THR A 115 -1.52 -6.42 -7.75
N ARG A 116 -1.09 -7.58 -7.21
CA ARG A 116 0.24 -8.18 -7.46
C ARG A 116 0.59 -8.30 -8.94
N ASN A 117 -0.35 -8.77 -9.75
CA ASN A 117 -0.10 -9.01 -11.17
C ASN A 117 0.15 -7.70 -11.92
N ALA A 118 -0.63 -6.66 -11.64
CA ALA A 118 -0.38 -5.33 -12.18
C ALA A 118 0.97 -4.76 -11.71
N VAL A 119 1.31 -4.88 -10.43
CA VAL A 119 2.62 -4.44 -9.88
C VAL A 119 3.80 -5.16 -10.54
N LEU A 120 3.64 -6.45 -10.88
CA LEU A 120 4.68 -7.26 -11.53
C LEU A 120 4.63 -7.21 -13.06
N GLY A 121 3.61 -6.57 -13.63
CA GLY A 121 3.39 -6.48 -15.07
C GLY A 121 3.16 -7.82 -15.77
N ARG A 122 2.30 -8.67 -15.20
CA ARG A 122 1.90 -9.97 -15.74
C ARG A 122 0.39 -10.15 -15.82
#